data_AF-A0A945L8Q9-F1
#
_entry.id   AF-A0A945L8Q9-F1
#
_cell.length_a   1.000
_cell.length_b   1.000
_cell.length_c   1.000
_cell.angle_alpha   90.00
_cell.angle_beta   90.00
_cell.angle_gamma   90.00
#
_symmetry.space_group_name_H-M   'P 1'
#
loop_
_entity.id
_entity.type
_entity.pdbx_description
1 polymer ?
#
loop_
_entity_poly.entity_id
_entity_poly.type
_entity_poly.pdbx_seq_one_letter_code
_entity_poly.pdbx_strand_id
1 'polypeptide(L)'
;AFATDSEAVRLANDSEYGLNASVISKDKKIALAIAKELHAGTVNVNEGYATAWSTLGSPMGGFGASGLGRRHAIAGILQYTQSQTIATQNGLGFGPPFGLSDEKWGNLLTAFLGAMKKIGWR
;
A
#
# COMPACT_ATOMS: atom_id res chain seq x y z
N ALA A 1 -22.99 5.89 26.36
CA ALA A 1 -24.05 6.25 25.40
C ALA A 1 -23.57 7.47 24.62
N PHE A 2 -23.92 7.60 23.34
CA PHE A 2 -23.57 8.72 22.47
C PHE A 2 -24.85 9.39 21.94
N ALA A 3 -24.78 10.67 21.59
CA ALA A 3 -25.90 11.47 21.10
C ALA A 3 -25.92 11.58 19.56
N THR A 4 -24.78 11.38 18.89
CA THR A 4 -24.66 11.48 17.43
C THR A 4 -23.75 10.39 16.86
N ASP A 5 -23.90 10.09 15.57
CA ASP A 5 -23.04 9.13 14.87
C ASP A 5 -21.56 9.56 14.90
N SER A 6 -21.28 10.86 14.73
CA SER A 6 -19.92 11.39 14.80
C SER A 6 -19.31 11.25 16.20
N GLU A 7 -20.11 11.42 17.24
CA GLU A 7 -19.66 11.14 18.61
C GLU A 7 -19.38 9.65 18.82
N ALA A 8 -20.21 8.77 18.26
CA ALA A 8 -19.97 7.33 18.31
C ALA A 8 -18.64 6.94 17.65
N VAL A 9 -18.36 7.46 16.45
CA VAL A 9 -17.09 7.27 15.74
C VAL A 9 -15.92 7.79 16.58
N ARG A 10 -16.02 9.00 17.12
CA ARG A 10 -14.98 9.59 17.96
C ARG A 10 -14.66 8.71 19.16
N LEU A 11 -15.68 8.23 19.88
CA LEU A 11 -15.52 7.36 21.04
C LEU A 11 -14.97 5.98 20.65
N ALA A 12 -15.40 5.42 19.52
CA ALA A 12 -14.90 4.13 19.04
C ALA A 12 -13.42 4.19 18.64
N ASN A 13 -12.97 5.33 18.10
CA ASN A 13 -11.58 5.57 17.72
C ASN A 13 -10.70 6.06 18.88
N ASP A 14 -11.28 6.39 20.05
CA ASP A 14 -10.54 6.82 21.26
C ASP A 14 -9.95 5.61 21.98
N SER A 15 -9.04 4.91 21.28
CA SER A 15 -8.38 3.69 21.71
C SER A 15 -7.00 3.59 21.06
N GLU A 16 -6.02 3.06 21.78
CA GLU A 16 -4.72 2.71 21.21
C GLU A 16 -4.79 1.47 20.30
N TYR A 17 -5.90 0.72 20.36
CA TYR A 17 -6.13 -0.52 19.62
C TYR A 17 -7.04 -0.28 18.41
N GLY A 18 -6.90 -1.15 17.40
CA GLY A 18 -7.69 -1.09 16.18
C GLY A 18 -7.70 -2.43 15.44
N LEU A 19 -8.04 -3.53 16.12
CA LEU A 19 -8.06 -4.86 15.47
C LEU A 19 -9.31 -5.06 14.63
N ASN A 20 -10.48 -5.02 15.27
CA ASN A 20 -11.78 -5.29 14.67
C ASN A 20 -12.81 -4.31 15.23
N ALA A 21 -13.71 -3.84 14.38
CA ALA A 21 -14.88 -3.08 14.80
C ALA A 21 -16.15 -3.58 14.09
N SER A 22 -17.31 -3.18 14.61
CA SER A 22 -18.60 -3.52 14.05
C SER A 22 -19.57 -2.35 14.13
N VAL A 23 -20.35 -2.17 13.08
CA VAL A 23 -21.42 -1.17 13.02
C VAL A 23 -22.74 -1.88 12.81
N ILE A 24 -23.67 -1.70 13.75
CA ILE A 24 -25.01 -2.29 13.68
C ILE A 24 -26.02 -1.18 13.43
N SER A 25 -26.71 -1.23 12.29
CA SER A 25 -27.77 -0.28 11.95
C SER A 25 -28.76 -0.87 10.95
N LYS A 26 -30.02 -0.45 11.06
CA LYS A 26 -31.06 -0.77 10.08
C LYS A 26 -30.79 -0.09 8.73
N ASP A 27 -30.15 1.08 8.75
CA ASP A 27 -29.73 1.77 7.53
C ASP A 27 -28.31 1.36 7.14
N LYS A 28 -28.21 0.56 6.07
CA LYS A 28 -26.93 0.08 5.55
C LYS A 28 -26.05 1.19 5.00
N LYS A 29 -26.61 2.28 4.46
CA LYS A 29 -25.82 3.39 3.92
C LYS A 29 -25.12 4.15 5.04
N ILE A 30 -25.85 4.42 6.13
CA ILE A 30 -25.28 5.04 7.33
C ILE A 30 -24.22 4.11 7.94
N ALA A 31 -24.52 2.80 8.07
CA ALA A 31 -23.56 1.86 8.62
C ALA A 31 -22.25 1.80 7.82
N LEU A 32 -22.33 1.82 6.49
CA LEU A 32 -21.18 1.83 5.60
C LEU A 32 -20.42 3.17 5.64
N ALA A 33 -21.10 4.30 5.85
CA ALA A 33 -20.44 5.59 6.04
C ALA A 33 -19.62 5.58 7.33
N ILE A 34 -20.25 5.21 8.46
CA ILE A 34 -19.59 5.08 9.77
C ILE A 34 -18.43 4.09 9.70
N ALA A 35 -18.62 2.92 9.07
CA ALA A 35 -17.59 1.89 8.99
C ALA A 35 -16.29 2.36 8.32
N LYS A 36 -16.36 3.32 7.37
CA LYS A 36 -15.19 3.90 6.71
C LYS A 36 -14.39 4.85 7.60
N GLU A 37 -15.02 5.39 8.64
CA GLU A 37 -14.40 6.34 9.56
C GLU A 37 -13.74 5.65 10.77
N LEU A 38 -13.97 4.34 10.95
CA LEU A 38 -13.40 3.58 12.06
C LEU A 38 -11.93 3.19 11.81
N HIS A 39 -11.07 3.46 12.78
CA HIS A 39 -9.65 3.12 12.76
C HIS A 39 -9.43 1.68 13.24
N ALA A 40 -9.98 0.72 12.50
CA ALA A 40 -9.75 -0.69 12.75
C ALA A 40 -9.31 -1.42 11.47
N GLY A 41 -8.49 -2.45 11.65
CA GLY A 41 -7.98 -3.21 10.52
C GLY A 41 -9.03 -4.12 9.86
N THR A 42 -10.12 -4.46 10.54
CA THR A 42 -11.35 -5.01 9.95
C THR A 42 -12.59 -4.34 10.53
N VAL A 43 -13.58 -4.05 9.69
CA VAL A 43 -14.87 -3.49 10.12
C VAL A 43 -16.01 -4.30 9.52
N ASN A 44 -16.91 -4.79 10.36
CA ASN A 44 -18.08 -5.57 9.95
C ASN A 44 -19.34 -4.71 10.04
N VAL A 45 -20.27 -4.89 9.09
CA VAL A 45 -21.57 -4.19 9.10
C VAL A 45 -22.67 -5.21 9.36
N ASN A 46 -23.48 -4.95 10.38
CA ASN A 46 -24.55 -5.83 10.85
C ASN A 46 -24.07 -7.26 11.21
N GLU A 47 -22.81 -7.37 11.63
CA GLU A 47 -22.16 -8.60 12.09
C GLU A 47 -20.97 -8.24 13.00
N GLY A 48 -20.53 -9.15 13.87
CA GLY A 48 -19.52 -8.91 14.92
C GLY A 48 -18.06 -9.17 14.52
N TYR A 49 -17.78 -10.18 13.71
CA TYR A 49 -16.42 -10.66 13.42
C TYR A 49 -16.34 -11.70 12.30
N ALA A 50 -17.29 -12.65 12.27
CA ALA A 50 -17.19 -13.89 11.51
C ALA A 50 -17.10 -13.66 10.00
N THR A 51 -17.70 -12.58 9.49
CA THR A 51 -17.69 -12.29 8.05
C THR A 51 -16.30 -11.90 7.58
N ALA A 52 -15.68 -10.90 8.23
CA ALA A 52 -14.31 -10.50 7.94
C ALA A 52 -13.31 -11.62 8.21
N TRP A 53 -13.51 -12.41 9.28
CA TRP A 53 -12.61 -13.52 9.63
C TRP A 53 -12.65 -14.68 8.62
N SER A 54 -13.85 -15.10 8.22
CA SER A 54 -14.00 -16.26 7.33
C SER A 54 -13.66 -15.96 5.87
N THR A 55 -13.51 -14.68 5.52
CA THR A 55 -13.13 -14.26 4.16
C THR A 55 -11.61 -14.32 4.00
N LEU A 56 -11.09 -15.51 3.72
CA LEU A 56 -9.64 -15.76 3.56
C LEU A 56 -8.99 -14.98 2.42
N GLY A 57 -9.78 -14.50 1.45
CA GLY A 57 -9.32 -13.63 0.36
C GLY A 57 -9.09 -12.17 0.76
N SER A 58 -9.52 -11.76 1.96
CA SER A 58 -9.37 -10.40 2.46
C SER A 58 -8.27 -10.32 3.52
N PRO A 59 -7.35 -9.34 3.45
CA PRO A 59 -6.31 -9.19 4.46
C PRO A 59 -6.92 -8.79 5.81
N MET A 60 -6.42 -9.37 6.89
CA MET A 60 -6.86 -9.11 8.27
C MET A 60 -5.65 -8.77 9.14
N GLY A 61 -5.78 -7.78 10.02
CA GLY A 61 -4.75 -7.37 10.97
C GLY A 61 -5.22 -6.16 11.74
N GLY A 62 -4.36 -5.58 12.58
CA GLY A 62 -4.74 -4.45 13.43
C GLY A 62 -4.09 -3.13 13.01
N PHE A 63 -4.60 -2.05 13.60
CA PHE A 63 -3.96 -0.74 13.67
C PHE A 63 -3.48 -0.45 15.10
N GLY A 64 -2.57 0.53 15.24
CA GLY A 64 -2.04 0.95 16.52
C GLY A 64 -1.36 -0.20 17.28
N ALA A 65 -1.67 -0.32 18.56
CA ALA A 65 -1.14 -1.36 19.44
C ALA A 65 -1.68 -2.77 19.11
N SER A 66 -2.67 -2.91 18.21
CA SER A 66 -3.17 -4.23 17.79
C SER A 66 -2.23 -4.98 16.84
N GLY A 67 -1.14 -4.36 16.41
CA GLY A 67 -0.04 -5.02 15.70
C GLY A 67 0.24 -4.45 14.32
N LEU A 68 1.32 -4.96 13.72
CA LEU A 68 1.80 -4.60 12.39
C LEU A 68 1.68 -5.79 11.44
N GLY A 69 1.33 -5.52 10.18
CA GLY A 69 1.19 -6.56 9.15
C GLY A 69 -0.23 -7.10 9.03
N ARG A 70 -0.39 -8.15 8.21
CA ARG A 70 -1.69 -8.75 7.89
C ARG A 70 -1.55 -10.27 7.76
N ARG A 71 -2.54 -11.01 8.25
CA ARG A 71 -2.83 -12.41 7.90
C ARG A 71 -3.89 -12.46 6.80
N HIS A 72 -4.08 -13.64 6.21
CA HIS A 72 -4.99 -13.89 5.08
C HIS A 72 -4.57 -13.15 3.79
N ALA A 73 -5.25 -13.49 2.69
CA ALA A 73 -4.99 -12.95 1.36
C ALA A 73 -3.53 -13.08 0.91
N ILE A 74 -3.20 -12.40 -0.17
CA ILE A 74 -1.82 -12.35 -0.68
C ILE A 74 -0.86 -11.68 0.30
N ALA A 75 -1.32 -10.67 1.04
CA ALA A 75 -0.50 -9.98 2.05
C ALA A 75 0.00 -10.94 3.13
N GLY A 76 -0.85 -11.88 3.57
CA GLY A 76 -0.52 -12.83 4.62
C GLY A 76 0.38 -13.98 4.19
N ILE A 77 0.45 -14.34 2.90
CA ILE A 77 1.44 -15.32 2.44
C ILE A 77 2.79 -14.66 2.15
N LEU A 78 2.78 -13.43 1.61
CA LEU A 78 4.01 -12.72 1.25
C LEU A 78 4.89 -12.38 2.47
N GLN A 79 4.32 -12.28 3.68
CA GLN A 79 5.11 -12.08 4.90
C GLN A 79 6.08 -13.23 5.22
N TYR A 80 5.86 -14.42 4.65
CA TYR A 80 6.75 -15.58 4.77
C TYR A 80 7.71 -15.71 3.58
N THR A 81 7.77 -14.70 2.72
CA THR A 81 8.66 -14.64 1.55
C THR A 81 9.65 -13.49 1.71
N GLN A 82 10.76 -13.55 0.97
CA GLN A 82 11.73 -12.46 0.91
C GLN A 82 11.83 -11.93 -0.52
N SER A 83 11.49 -10.65 -0.70
CA SER A 83 11.64 -9.99 -2.00
C SER A 83 13.11 -9.82 -2.33
N GLN A 84 13.49 -10.24 -3.54
CA GLN A 84 14.82 -10.00 -4.10
C GLN A 84 14.68 -9.26 -5.44
N THR A 85 15.35 -8.13 -5.57
CA THR A 85 15.48 -7.40 -6.83
C THR A 85 16.84 -7.73 -7.45
N ILE A 86 16.84 -8.32 -8.64
CA ILE A 86 18.04 -8.49 -9.46
C ILE A 86 17.95 -7.48 -10.61
N ALA A 87 18.92 -6.59 -10.70
CA ALA A 87 19.03 -5.63 -11.79
C ALA A 87 20.26 -5.96 -12.64
N THR A 88 20.05 -6.09 -13.95
CA THR A 88 21.12 -6.27 -14.94
C THR A 88 21.14 -5.07 -15.86
N GLN A 89 22.31 -4.47 -16.06
CA GLN A 89 22.49 -3.42 -17.04
C GLN A 89 22.92 -4.04 -18.38
N ASN A 90 22.12 -3.81 -19.42
CA ASN A 90 22.46 -4.22 -20.78
C ASN A 90 22.88 -2.98 -21.59
N GLY A 91 24.08 -3.03 -22.19
CA GLY A 91 24.63 -1.92 -22.97
C GLY A 91 25.54 -0.99 -22.17
N LEU A 92 25.52 0.30 -22.49
CA LEU A 92 26.38 1.31 -21.87
C LEU A 92 25.94 1.62 -20.44
N GLY A 93 26.94 1.72 -19.55
CA GLY A 93 26.85 2.16 -18.16
C GLY A 93 26.05 3.46 -17.98
N PHE A 94 25.46 3.69 -16.80
CA PHE A 94 24.95 5.02 -16.45
C PHE A 94 26.10 6.03 -16.27
N GLY A 95 27.32 5.52 -16.03
CA GLY A 95 28.56 6.28 -15.99
C GLY A 95 29.45 6.03 -17.20
N PRO A 96 30.52 6.84 -17.34
CA PRO A 96 31.53 6.64 -18.37
C PRO A 96 32.14 5.23 -18.30
N PRO A 97 32.47 4.61 -19.44
CA PRO A 97 33.30 3.41 -19.45
C PRO A 97 34.68 3.71 -18.83
N PHE A 98 35.29 2.69 -18.24
CA PHE A 98 36.52 2.80 -17.45
C PHE A 98 37.59 3.67 -18.12
N GLY A 99 37.98 4.77 -17.44
CA GLY A 99 39.05 5.69 -17.87
C GLY A 99 38.59 6.99 -18.54
N LEU A 100 37.30 7.16 -18.82
CA LEU A 100 36.74 8.42 -19.35
C LEU A 100 36.23 9.32 -18.22
N SER A 101 36.52 10.62 -18.31
CA SER A 101 35.89 11.63 -17.45
C SER A 101 34.43 11.85 -17.86
N ASP A 102 33.57 12.18 -16.90
CA ASP A 102 32.15 12.48 -17.11
C ASP A 102 31.89 13.50 -18.23
N GLU A 103 32.72 14.55 -18.33
CA GLU A 103 32.58 15.58 -19.36
C GLU A 103 32.80 15.04 -20.78
N LYS A 104 33.85 14.24 -20.99
CA LYS A 104 34.14 13.59 -22.28
C LYS A 104 33.05 12.61 -22.67
N TRP A 105 32.52 11.87 -21.69
CA TRP A 105 31.42 10.95 -21.90
C TRP A 105 30.11 11.65 -22.23
N GLY A 106 29.79 12.73 -21.52
CA GLY A 106 28.64 13.59 -21.81
C GLY A 106 28.70 14.17 -23.22
N ASN A 107 29.85 14.73 -23.61
CA ASN A 107 30.06 15.27 -24.96
C ASN A 107 29.92 14.20 -26.05
N LEU A 108 30.45 12.98 -25.81
CA LEU A 108 30.33 11.86 -26.74
C LEU A 108 28.86 11.41 -26.90
N LEU A 109 28.13 11.29 -25.79
CA LEU A 109 26.71 10.93 -25.80
C LEU A 109 25.86 12.00 -26.49
N THR A 110 26.10 13.29 -26.23
CA THR A 110 25.40 14.40 -26.89
C THR A 110 25.67 14.41 -28.40
N ALA A 111 26.90 14.18 -28.83
CA ALA A 111 27.25 14.09 -30.24
C ALA A 111 26.57 12.88 -30.91
N PHE A 112 26.59 11.71 -30.25
CA PHE A 112 25.92 10.50 -30.72
C PHE A 112 24.40 10.69 -30.85
N LEU A 113 23.74 11.24 -29.84
CA LEU A 113 22.30 11.56 -29.87
C LEU A 113 21.97 12.57 -30.98
N GLY A 114 22.82 13.58 -31.17
CA GLY A 114 22.66 14.56 -32.25
C GLY A 114 22.78 13.93 -33.64
N ALA A 115 23.70 12.98 -33.82
CA ALA A 115 23.83 12.21 -35.06
C ALA A 115 22.61 11.32 -35.29
N MET A 116 22.17 10.53 -34.29
CA MET A 116 20.97 9.68 -34.41
C MET A 116 19.72 10.48 -34.82
N LYS A 117 19.54 11.66 -34.21
CA LYS A 117 18.43 12.57 -34.54
C LYS A 117 18.49 13.07 -35.99
N LYS A 118 19.69 13.35 -36.53
CA LYS A 118 19.87 13.77 -37.92
C LYS A 118 19.61 12.65 -38.93
N ILE A 119 19.83 11.39 -38.53
CA ILE A 119 19.59 10.22 -39.38
C ILE A 119 18.12 9.76 -39.28
N GLY A 120 17.28 10.48 -38.54
CA GLY A 120 15.84 10.21 -38.44
C GLY A 120 15.46 9.04 -37.54
N TRP A 121 16.40 8.53 -36.72
CA TRP A 121 16.11 7.52 -35.72
C TRP A 121 15.27 8.16 -34.61
N ARG A 122 14.01 7.72 -34.47
CA ARG A 122 13.10 8.07 -33.36
C ARG A 122 12.97 6.89 -32.42
#